data_AF-A0AAE0GYL5-F1
#
_entry.id   AF-A0AAE0GYL5-F1
#
_cell.length_a   1.000
_cell.length_b   1.000
_cell.length_c   1.000
_cell.angle_alpha   90.00
_cell.angle_beta   90.00
_cell.angle_gamma   90.00
#
_symmetry.space_group_name_H-M   'P 1'
#
loop_
_entity.id
_entity.type
_entity.pdbx_description
1 polymer ?
#
loop_
_entity_poly.entity_id
_entity_poly.type
_entity_poly.pdbx_seq_one_letter_code
_entity_poly.pdbx_strand_id
1 'polypeptide(L)'
;MANLASACAPSPLQCATYRRNQMQKCVRAQPVLRAARPRIVRVSAAISEAAEKVAVNILLGAVGVQWVGMGALVVAAPFLRGGKKEPMDWKDIYEELSQQKMNTIDSQKARDLLKWRGATLVDVRAADQQERNSVAEAESFPLYRPIQGSDLASNAKRAAFGWVGTYGNEFNDDWVDDMKQAFPNKGKPLILMCASGGSMEAKPGAATGFQSRSLKAVYYLKKAGYKNVYHLEGGSTQWAK
;
A
#
# COMPACT_ATOMS: atom_id res chain seq x y z
N MET A 1 1.93 -75.38 -35.39
CA MET A 1 0.80 -76.13 -35.99
C MET A 1 -0.46 -75.33 -35.78
N ALA A 2 -1.14 -75.01 -36.90
CA ALA A 2 -2.57 -74.73 -37.11
C ALA A 2 -3.38 -73.91 -36.08
N ASN A 3 -4.42 -73.16 -36.42
CA ASN A 3 -4.97 -72.48 -37.61
C ASN A 3 -6.37 -72.00 -37.13
N LEU A 4 -6.92 -70.97 -37.79
CA LEU A 4 -8.37 -70.65 -37.89
C LEU A 4 -9.06 -70.11 -36.61
N ALA A 5 -10.02 -69.18 -36.65
CA ALA A 5 -10.63 -68.43 -37.74
C ALA A 5 -11.50 -67.29 -37.18
N SER A 6 -11.63 -66.22 -37.99
CA SER A 6 -12.88 -65.58 -38.41
C SER A 6 -13.95 -65.23 -37.35
N ALA A 7 -14.07 -63.93 -37.02
CA ALA A 7 -15.34 -63.35 -36.60
C ALA A 7 -15.95 -62.56 -37.77
N CYS A 8 -17.11 -63.02 -38.24
CA CYS A 8 -17.90 -62.42 -39.31
C CYS A 8 -18.22 -60.94 -39.08
N ALA A 9 -18.02 -60.11 -40.11
CA ALA A 9 -18.65 -58.80 -40.20
C ALA A 9 -20.18 -58.95 -40.36
N PRO A 10 -21.00 -58.10 -39.71
CA PRO A 10 -22.45 -58.17 -39.80
C PRO A 10 -22.93 -57.88 -41.22
N SER A 11 -23.99 -58.58 -41.64
CA SER A 11 -24.48 -58.50 -43.02
C SER A 11 -25.09 -57.11 -43.32
N PRO A 12 -25.06 -56.65 -44.58
CA PRO A 12 -25.54 -55.31 -44.97
C PRO A 12 -26.99 -55.00 -44.56
N LEU A 13 -27.83 -56.04 -44.41
CA LEU A 13 -29.23 -55.92 -43.99
C LEU A 13 -29.38 -55.54 -42.51
N GLN A 14 -28.45 -55.95 -41.63
CA GLN A 14 -28.45 -55.57 -40.20
C GLN A 14 -28.05 -54.11 -40.00
N CYS A 15 -27.12 -53.58 -40.82
CA CYS A 15 -26.77 -52.16 -40.79
C CYS A 15 -27.90 -51.26 -41.29
N ALA A 16 -28.66 -51.69 -42.29
CA ALA A 16 -29.77 -50.91 -42.85
C ALA A 16 -30.95 -50.77 -41.87
N THR A 17 -31.29 -51.82 -41.13
CA THR A 17 -32.37 -51.81 -40.13
C THR A 17 -32.03 -50.96 -38.92
N TYR A 18 -30.77 -50.98 -38.46
CA TYR A 18 -30.31 -50.11 -37.37
C TYR A 18 -30.39 -48.63 -37.74
N ARG A 19 -29.95 -48.25 -38.95
CA ARG A 19 -30.08 -46.86 -39.46
C ARG A 19 -31.53 -46.40 -39.57
N ARG A 20 -32.44 -47.27 -40.02
CA ARG A 20 -33.86 -46.94 -40.19
C ARG A 20 -34.54 -46.66 -38.84
N ASN A 21 -34.24 -47.48 -37.83
CA ASN A 21 -34.76 -47.31 -36.47
C ASN A 21 -34.20 -46.05 -35.77
N GLN A 22 -32.94 -45.70 -36.00
CA GLN A 22 -32.35 -44.45 -35.48
C GLN A 22 -32.98 -43.21 -36.14
N MET A 23 -33.19 -43.23 -37.46
CA MET A 23 -33.84 -42.13 -38.18
C MET A 23 -35.30 -41.94 -37.75
N GLN A 24 -36.06 -43.01 -37.54
CA GLN A 24 -37.45 -42.92 -37.06
C GLN A 24 -37.54 -42.34 -35.63
N LYS A 25 -36.57 -42.62 -34.75
CA LYS A 25 -36.51 -42.03 -33.41
C LYS A 25 -36.27 -40.51 -33.46
N CYS A 26 -35.38 -40.04 -34.34
CA CYS A 26 -35.14 -38.60 -34.52
C CYS A 26 -36.35 -37.85 -35.09
N VAL A 27 -37.08 -38.45 -36.04
CA VAL A 27 -38.28 -37.82 -36.62
C VAL A 27 -39.43 -37.73 -35.60
N ARG A 28 -39.58 -38.73 -34.72
CA ARG A 28 -40.60 -38.69 -33.64
C ARG A 28 -40.28 -37.68 -32.52
N ALA A 29 -39.02 -37.35 -32.29
CA ALA A 29 -38.61 -36.39 -31.26
C ALA A 29 -38.70 -34.91 -31.71
N GLN A 30 -38.72 -34.64 -33.02
CA GLN A 30 -38.80 -33.28 -33.57
C GLN A 30 -40.03 -32.45 -33.15
N PRO A 31 -41.28 -32.97 -33.13
CA PRO A 31 -42.44 -32.17 -32.73
C PRO A 31 -42.40 -31.78 -31.24
N VAL A 32 -41.89 -32.65 -30.36
CA VAL A 32 -41.75 -32.37 -28.92
C VAL A 32 -40.71 -31.26 -28.67
N LEU A 33 -39.59 -31.30 -29.39
CA LEU A 33 -38.55 -30.26 -29.29
C LEU A 33 -39.01 -28.91 -29.88
N ARG A 34 -39.81 -28.93 -30.96
CA ARG A 34 -40.42 -27.70 -31.51
C ARG A 34 -41.45 -27.08 -30.56
N ALA A 35 -42.25 -27.88 -29.86
CA ALA A 35 -43.21 -27.40 -28.87
C ALA A 35 -42.53 -26.83 -27.60
N ALA A 36 -41.38 -27.37 -27.19
CA ALA A 36 -40.64 -26.90 -26.02
C ALA A 36 -39.81 -25.63 -26.26
N ARG A 37 -39.39 -25.37 -27.51
CA ARG A 37 -38.55 -24.22 -27.90
C ARG A 37 -39.07 -22.84 -27.45
N PRO A 38 -40.34 -22.45 -27.68
CA PRO A 38 -40.82 -21.12 -27.28
C PRO A 38 -40.86 -20.95 -25.75
N ARG A 39 -41.00 -22.05 -25.00
CA ARG A 39 -40.99 -22.02 -23.53
C ARG A 39 -39.56 -21.82 -22.99
N ILE A 40 -38.59 -22.51 -23.57
CA ILE A 40 -37.16 -22.37 -23.20
C ILE A 40 -36.66 -20.95 -23.50
N VAL A 41 -37.02 -20.36 -24.65
CA VAL A 41 -36.61 -18.99 -25.03
C VAL A 41 -37.21 -17.93 -24.09
N ARG A 42 -38.47 -18.10 -23.65
CA ARG A 42 -39.08 -17.20 -22.66
C ARG A 42 -38.43 -17.31 -21.28
N VAL A 43 -38.09 -18.52 -20.84
CA VAL A 43 -37.42 -18.73 -19.56
C VAL A 43 -36.01 -18.14 -19.58
N SER A 44 -35.24 -18.31 -20.66
CA SER A 44 -33.91 -17.70 -20.78
C SER A 44 -33.95 -16.17 -20.83
N ALA A 45 -34.95 -15.59 -21.50
CA ALA A 45 -35.13 -14.14 -21.54
C ALA A 45 -35.48 -13.56 -20.16
N ALA A 46 -36.38 -14.22 -19.42
CA ALA A 46 -36.74 -13.81 -18.06
C ALA A 46 -35.57 -13.92 -17.07
N ILE A 47 -34.71 -14.94 -17.21
CA ILE A 47 -33.50 -15.08 -16.39
C ILE A 47 -32.49 -13.97 -16.73
N SER A 48 -32.33 -13.61 -18.01
CA SER A 48 -31.45 -12.52 -18.43
C SER A 48 -31.90 -11.17 -17.87
N GLU A 49 -33.20 -10.88 -17.94
CA GLU A 49 -33.77 -9.62 -17.44
C GLU A 49 -33.69 -9.51 -15.90
N ALA A 50 -33.85 -10.63 -15.19
CA ALA A 50 -33.68 -10.69 -13.74
C ALA A 50 -32.21 -10.50 -13.33
N ALA A 51 -31.26 -11.11 -14.07
CA ALA A 51 -29.84 -10.97 -13.81
C ALA A 51 -29.35 -9.52 -14.00
N GLU A 52 -29.86 -8.82 -15.01
CA GLU A 52 -29.52 -7.42 -15.29
C GLU A 52 -30.02 -6.49 -14.17
N LYS A 53 -31.25 -6.68 -13.67
CA LYS A 53 -31.81 -5.90 -12.56
C LYS A 53 -31.03 -6.11 -11.26
N VAL A 54 -30.58 -7.34 -10.99
CA VAL A 54 -29.73 -7.64 -9.82
C VAL A 54 -28.36 -6.99 -9.96
N ALA A 55 -27.74 -7.06 -11.14
CA ALA A 55 -26.44 -6.43 -11.39
C ALA A 55 -26.49 -4.90 -11.24
N VAL A 56 -27.52 -4.26 -11.79
CA VAL A 56 -27.71 -2.79 -11.67
C VAL A 56 -27.95 -2.37 -10.22
N ASN A 57 -28.74 -3.12 -9.45
CA ASN A 57 -28.96 -2.82 -8.03
C ASN A 57 -27.71 -3.02 -7.16
N ILE A 58 -26.91 -4.06 -7.45
CA ILE A 58 -25.62 -4.27 -6.77
C ILE A 58 -24.65 -3.13 -7.11
N LEU A 59 -24.59 -2.71 -8.38
CA LEU A 59 -23.72 -1.63 -8.83
C LEU A 59 -24.14 -0.27 -8.23
N LEU A 60 -25.44 0.04 -8.24
CA LEU A 60 -26.00 1.24 -7.59
C LEU A 60 -25.78 1.23 -6.07
N GLY A 61 -25.92 0.07 -5.43
CA GLY A 61 -25.60 -0.11 -4.02
C GLY A 61 -24.13 0.15 -3.73
N ALA A 62 -23.22 -0.40 -4.54
CA ALA A 62 -21.77 -0.20 -4.38
C ALA A 62 -21.35 1.27 -4.61
N VAL A 63 -21.88 1.93 -5.65
CA VAL A 63 -21.61 3.34 -5.92
C VAL A 63 -22.21 4.23 -4.82
N GLY A 64 -23.41 3.91 -4.33
CA GLY A 64 -24.05 4.62 -3.22
C GLY A 64 -23.21 4.57 -1.93
N VAL A 65 -22.65 3.41 -1.58
CA VAL A 65 -21.74 3.25 -0.43
C VAL A 65 -20.47 4.09 -0.62
N GLN A 66 -19.96 4.20 -1.84
CA GLN A 66 -18.75 4.97 -2.15
C GLN A 66 -18.98 6.49 -2.00
N TRP A 67 -20.15 7.00 -2.42
CA TRP A 67 -20.53 8.41 -2.26
C TRP A 67 -20.87 8.77 -0.80
N VAL A 68 -21.53 7.87 -0.06
CA VAL A 68 -21.75 8.06 1.39
C VAL A 68 -20.42 8.09 2.14
N GLY A 69 -19.48 7.20 1.78
CA GLY A 69 -18.12 7.21 2.34
C GLY A 69 -17.35 8.50 2.02
N MET A 70 -17.44 9.00 0.78
CA MET A 70 -16.81 10.26 0.38
C MET A 70 -17.43 11.47 1.09
N GLY A 71 -18.77 11.50 1.20
CA GLY A 71 -19.51 12.56 1.91
C GLY A 71 -19.18 12.58 3.41
N ALA A 72 -19.09 11.42 4.05
CA ALA A 72 -18.66 11.30 5.43
C ALA A 72 -17.21 11.81 5.62
N LEU A 73 -16.31 11.54 4.67
CA LEU A 73 -14.93 12.04 4.71
C LEU A 73 -14.84 13.57 4.60
N VAL A 74 -15.67 14.18 3.74
CA VAL A 74 -15.74 15.65 3.57
C VAL A 74 -16.33 16.34 4.80
N VAL A 75 -17.37 15.76 5.41
CA VAL A 75 -17.98 16.27 6.65
C VAL A 75 -17.07 16.06 7.86
N ALA A 76 -16.28 14.99 7.89
CA ALA A 76 -15.29 14.74 8.95
C ALA A 76 -13.99 15.57 8.78
N ALA A 77 -13.71 16.11 7.59
CA ALA A 77 -12.49 16.86 7.29
C ALA A 77 -12.17 18.03 8.25
N PRO A 78 -13.14 18.84 8.74
CA PRO A 78 -12.87 19.85 9.76
C PRO A 78 -12.49 19.25 11.12
N PHE A 79 -13.06 18.09 11.49
CA PHE A 79 -12.74 17.39 12.74
C PHE A 79 -11.38 16.68 12.69
N LEU A 80 -10.90 16.33 11.49
CA LEU A 80 -9.55 15.82 11.26
C LEU A 80 -8.47 16.92 11.34
N ARG A 81 -8.85 18.21 11.36
CA ARG A 81 -7.89 19.35 11.47
C ARG A 81 -7.36 19.59 12.89
N GLY A 82 -7.95 18.96 13.91
CA GLY A 82 -7.54 19.12 15.31
C GLY A 82 -6.33 18.28 15.76
N GLY A 83 -5.77 17.44 14.88
CA GLY A 83 -4.57 16.67 15.22
C GLY A 83 -3.32 17.53 15.25
N LYS A 84 -2.34 17.15 16.08
CA LYS A 84 -1.00 17.75 16.10
C LYS A 84 -0.40 17.71 14.69
N LYS A 85 -0.34 18.87 14.05
CA LYS A 85 0.26 19.03 12.73
C LYS A 85 1.76 19.20 12.89
N GLU A 86 2.49 18.64 11.94
CA GLU A 86 3.90 18.97 11.81
C GLU A 86 4.03 20.50 11.64
N PRO A 87 4.96 21.17 12.35
CA PRO A 87 4.99 22.62 12.40
C PRO A 87 5.39 23.27 11.07
N MET A 88 6.04 22.53 10.16
CA MET A 88 6.53 23.06 8.89
C MET A 88 6.14 22.15 7.71
N ASP A 89 5.78 22.77 6.59
CA ASP A 89 5.49 22.08 5.35
C ASP A 89 6.78 21.64 4.65
N TRP A 90 6.69 20.56 3.85
CA TRP A 90 7.86 20.00 3.16
C TRP A 90 8.56 21.02 2.26
N LYS A 91 7.81 21.89 1.59
CA LYS A 91 8.37 22.91 0.70
C LYS A 91 9.32 23.84 1.44
N ASP A 92 8.91 24.33 2.61
CA ASP A 92 9.71 25.24 3.43
C ASP A 92 10.93 24.53 4.01
N ILE A 93 10.76 23.29 4.48
CA ILE A 93 11.86 22.43 4.94
C ILE A 93 12.89 22.24 3.80
N TYR A 94 12.41 21.93 2.59
CA TYR A 94 13.27 21.74 1.42
C TYR A 94 14.05 23.00 1.06
N GLU A 95 13.40 24.17 1.04
CA GLU A 95 14.04 25.44 0.73
C GLU A 95 15.16 25.75 1.74
N GLU A 96 14.89 25.60 3.04
CA GLU A 96 15.90 25.81 4.07
C GLU A 96 17.07 24.82 3.99
N LEU A 97 16.78 23.53 3.82
CA LEU A 97 17.80 22.49 3.70
C LEU A 97 18.66 22.67 2.45
N SER A 98 18.07 23.17 1.36
CA SER A 98 18.78 23.49 0.11
C SER A 98 19.73 24.66 0.30
N GLN A 99 19.27 25.74 0.95
CA GLN A 99 20.12 26.91 1.28
C GLN A 99 21.30 26.52 2.19
N GLN A 100 21.07 25.61 3.13
CA GLN A 100 22.09 25.13 4.07
C GLN A 100 23.04 24.09 3.47
N LYS A 101 22.88 23.73 2.19
CA LYS A 101 23.68 22.70 1.49
C LYS A 101 23.84 21.44 2.33
N MET A 102 22.70 20.83 2.68
CA MET A 102 22.67 19.65 3.52
C MET A 102 23.62 18.54 3.06
N ASN A 103 24.33 17.95 4.01
CA ASN A 103 25.23 16.83 3.77
C ASN A 103 24.47 15.51 3.77
N THR A 104 24.19 14.98 2.58
CA THR A 104 23.79 13.59 2.39
C THR A 104 25.04 12.72 2.21
N ILE A 105 25.07 11.56 2.86
CA ILE A 105 26.19 10.62 2.82
C ILE A 105 25.69 9.21 2.51
N ASP A 106 26.53 8.41 1.85
CA ASP A 106 26.28 6.99 1.61
C ASP A 106 26.59 6.13 2.86
N SER A 107 26.19 4.86 2.80
CA SER A 107 26.41 3.87 3.87
C SER A 107 27.89 3.68 4.22
N GLN A 108 28.80 3.73 3.25
CA GLN A 108 30.23 3.50 3.50
C GLN A 108 30.84 4.65 4.28
N LYS A 109 30.56 5.89 3.86
CA LYS A 109 30.97 7.11 4.55
C LYS A 109 30.37 7.18 5.95
N ALA A 110 29.12 6.76 6.11
CA ALA A 110 28.47 6.68 7.42
C ALA A 110 29.19 5.68 8.34
N ARG A 111 29.54 4.48 7.87
CA ARG A 111 30.35 3.50 8.63
C ARG A 111 31.70 4.07 9.05
N ASP A 112 32.37 4.81 8.16
CA ASP A 112 33.63 5.48 8.49
C ASP A 112 33.47 6.55 9.57
N LEU A 113 32.38 7.33 9.53
CA LEU A 113 32.08 8.33 10.56
C LEU A 113 31.78 7.69 11.92
N LEU A 114 31.05 6.57 11.95
CA LEU A 114 30.82 5.80 13.17
C LEU A 114 32.15 5.32 13.76
N LYS A 115 33.00 4.69 12.93
CA LYS A 115 34.26 4.09 13.37
C LYS A 115 35.32 5.11 13.80
N TRP A 116 35.49 6.20 13.04
CA TRP A 116 36.64 7.08 13.17
C TRP A 116 36.33 8.44 13.79
N ARG A 117 35.06 8.87 13.78
CA ARG A 117 34.65 10.19 14.30
C ARG A 117 33.69 10.10 15.48
N GLY A 118 33.39 8.89 15.96
CA GLY A 118 32.46 8.66 17.07
C GLY A 118 31.07 9.20 16.77
N ALA A 119 30.65 9.16 15.49
CA ALA A 119 29.31 9.55 15.11
C ALA A 119 28.28 8.61 15.75
N THR A 120 27.06 9.09 15.95
CA THR A 120 25.92 8.24 16.30
C THR A 120 24.99 8.10 15.10
N LEU A 121 24.61 6.87 14.77
CA LEU A 121 23.53 6.58 13.83
C LEU A 121 22.21 6.65 14.60
N VAL A 122 21.25 7.41 14.06
CA VAL A 122 19.94 7.65 14.68
C VAL A 122 18.85 7.21 13.73
N ASP A 123 18.03 6.27 14.16
CA ASP A 123 16.87 5.78 13.43
C ASP A 123 15.62 6.59 13.81
N VAL A 124 15.06 7.30 12.84
CA VAL A 124 13.86 8.13 13.03
C VAL A 124 12.58 7.49 12.52
N ARG A 125 12.62 6.19 12.19
CA ARG A 125 11.42 5.42 11.83
C ARG A 125 10.50 5.25 13.04
N ALA A 126 9.22 5.02 12.75
CA ALA A 126 8.25 4.67 13.79
C ALA A 126 8.64 3.36 14.48
N ALA A 127 8.31 3.23 15.77
CA ALA A 127 8.75 2.10 16.60
C ALA A 127 8.36 0.73 16.00
N ASP A 128 7.18 0.62 15.39
CA ASP A 128 6.72 -0.59 14.71
C ASP A 128 7.62 -1.03 13.55
N GLN A 129 8.23 -0.09 12.84
CA GLN A 129 9.19 -0.40 11.77
C GLN A 129 10.52 -0.88 12.34
N GLN A 130 10.90 -0.39 13.51
CA GLN A 130 12.13 -0.77 14.18
C GLN A 130 12.01 -2.16 14.80
N GLU A 131 10.88 -2.49 15.42
CA GLU A 131 10.58 -3.83 15.94
C GLU A 131 10.64 -4.90 14.84
N ARG A 132 10.25 -4.56 13.61
CA ARG A 132 10.29 -5.48 12.46
C ARG A 132 11.68 -5.68 11.89
N ASN A 133 12.48 -4.63 11.83
CA ASN A 133 13.82 -4.67 11.23
C ASN A 133 14.69 -3.54 11.78
N SER A 134 15.25 -3.76 12.97
CA SER A 134 16.14 -2.83 13.66
C SER A 134 17.55 -2.89 13.07
N VAL A 135 18.20 -1.72 13.00
CA VAL A 135 19.64 -1.63 12.72
C VAL A 135 20.37 -1.60 14.07
N ALA A 136 21.22 -2.59 14.33
CA ALA A 136 21.81 -2.81 15.66
C ALA A 136 22.66 -1.64 16.16
N GLU A 137 23.33 -0.93 15.25
CA GLU A 137 24.19 0.22 15.57
C GLU A 137 23.43 1.54 15.69
N ALA A 138 22.12 1.56 15.42
CA ALA A 138 21.30 2.77 15.41
C ALA A 138 20.58 2.97 16.75
N GLU A 139 20.63 4.19 17.28
CA GLU A 139 19.81 4.61 18.41
C GLU A 139 18.42 5.06 17.91
N SER A 140 17.37 4.56 18.56
CA SER A 140 15.97 4.79 18.16
C SER A 140 15.42 6.11 18.68
N PHE A 141 15.06 7.03 17.80
CA PHE A 141 14.34 8.26 18.13
C PHE A 141 13.23 8.54 17.09
N PRO A 142 12.05 7.92 17.23
CA PRO A 142 10.96 8.06 16.27
C PRO A 142 10.49 9.51 16.12
N LEU A 143 10.59 10.07 14.91
CA LEU A 143 10.12 11.43 14.61
C LEU A 143 8.59 11.55 14.70
N TYR A 144 7.89 10.45 14.42
CA TYR A 144 6.45 10.34 14.52
C TYR A 144 6.09 9.24 15.51
N ARG A 145 5.01 9.46 16.26
CA ARG A 145 4.44 8.53 17.24
C ARG A 145 3.00 8.17 16.89
N PRO A 146 2.47 7.04 17.39
CA PRO A 146 1.04 6.76 17.30
C PRO A 146 0.24 7.91 17.88
N ILE A 147 -0.90 8.23 17.26
CA ILE A 147 -1.81 9.29 17.73
C ILE A 147 -2.10 9.08 19.22
N GLN A 148 -1.87 10.11 20.03
CA GLN A 148 -2.13 10.10 21.47
C GLN A 148 -3.46 10.78 21.82
N GLY A 149 -3.93 10.59 23.06
CA GLY A 149 -5.16 11.21 23.56
C GLY A 149 -6.44 10.45 23.20
N SER A 150 -7.50 10.64 23.97
CA SER A 150 -8.80 9.97 23.82
C SER A 150 -9.92 10.91 23.38
N ASP A 151 -9.58 12.14 22.99
CA ASP A 151 -10.56 13.12 22.51
C ASP A 151 -11.16 12.73 21.15
N LEU A 152 -12.25 13.43 20.79
CA LEU A 152 -13.00 13.17 19.57
C LEU A 152 -12.15 13.31 18.31
N ALA A 153 -11.21 14.27 18.27
CA ALA A 153 -10.37 14.50 17.10
C ALA A 153 -9.32 13.39 16.94
N SER A 154 -8.68 12.97 18.03
CA SER A 154 -7.75 11.83 18.03
C SER A 154 -8.44 10.52 17.64
N ASN A 155 -9.63 10.25 18.16
CA ASN A 155 -10.40 9.07 17.78
C ASN A 155 -10.90 9.12 16.33
N ALA A 156 -11.37 10.28 15.86
CA ALA A 156 -11.75 10.46 14.46
C ALA A 156 -10.57 10.26 13.51
N LYS A 157 -9.38 10.77 13.88
CA LYS A 157 -8.14 10.59 13.13
C LYS A 157 -7.74 9.11 13.07
N ARG A 158 -7.79 8.38 14.19
CA ARG A 158 -7.55 6.93 14.22
C ARG A 158 -8.55 6.18 13.34
N ALA A 159 -9.83 6.51 13.41
CA ALA A 159 -10.87 5.89 12.59
C ALA A 159 -10.64 6.13 11.09
N ALA A 160 -10.26 7.36 10.70
CA ALA A 160 -9.95 7.70 9.31
C ALA A 160 -8.74 6.91 8.76
N PHE A 161 -7.68 6.77 9.55
CA PHE A 161 -6.53 5.93 9.17
C PHE A 161 -6.92 4.44 9.12
N GLY A 162 -7.71 3.95 10.07
CA GLY A 162 -8.23 2.58 10.07
C GLY A 162 -9.10 2.27 8.85
N TRP A 163 -9.91 3.23 8.39
CA TRP A 163 -10.73 3.11 7.18
C TRP A 163 -9.89 2.87 5.92
N VAL A 164 -8.71 3.49 5.82
CA VAL A 164 -7.75 3.25 4.72
C VAL A 164 -6.78 2.10 5.01
N GLY A 165 -7.00 1.34 6.09
CA GLY A 165 -6.21 0.16 6.45
C GLY A 165 -4.82 0.45 7.00
N THR A 166 -4.58 1.62 7.58
CA THR A 166 -3.28 1.99 8.15
C THR A 166 -3.38 2.46 9.61
N TYR A 167 -2.28 2.36 10.34
CA TYR A 167 -2.18 2.93 11.67
C TYR A 167 -1.75 4.40 11.57
N GLY A 168 -2.55 5.28 12.16
CA GLY A 168 -2.30 6.71 12.15
C GLY A 168 -1.15 7.12 13.07
N ASN A 169 -0.17 7.83 12.50
CA ASN A 169 0.92 8.46 13.24
C ASN A 169 0.78 9.99 13.21
N GLU A 170 1.36 10.65 14.21
CA GLU A 170 1.46 12.09 14.32
C GLU A 170 2.86 12.53 14.74
N PHE A 171 3.17 13.81 14.54
CA PHE A 171 4.47 14.35 14.88
C PHE A 171 4.72 14.23 16.40
N ASN A 172 5.92 13.83 16.78
CA ASN A 172 6.31 13.80 18.18
C ASN A 172 6.85 15.17 18.60
N ASP A 173 6.01 16.01 19.22
CA ASP A 173 6.40 17.34 19.70
C ASP A 173 7.60 17.33 20.65
N ASP A 174 7.78 16.23 21.39
CA ASP A 174 8.84 16.06 22.39
C ASP A 174 10.18 15.64 21.73
N TRP A 175 10.17 15.28 20.43
CA TRP A 175 11.31 14.66 19.75
C TRP A 175 12.58 15.52 19.79
N VAL A 176 12.46 16.83 19.61
CA VAL A 176 13.62 17.72 19.65
C VAL A 176 14.22 17.79 21.06
N ASP A 177 13.39 17.72 22.10
CA ASP A 177 13.85 17.75 23.48
C ASP A 177 14.43 16.39 23.92
N ASP A 178 13.84 15.28 23.47
CA ASP A 178 14.41 13.94 23.60
C ASP A 178 15.83 13.89 22.99
N MET A 179 16.00 14.45 21.79
CA MET A 179 17.30 14.54 21.12
C MET A 179 18.29 15.44 21.87
N LYS A 180 17.85 16.56 22.46
CA LYS A 180 18.70 17.43 23.30
C LYS A 180 19.17 16.71 24.55
N GLN A 181 18.31 15.92 25.17
CA GLN A 181 18.62 15.16 26.37
C GLN A 181 19.62 14.02 26.07
N ALA A 182 19.40 13.28 24.98
CA ALA A 182 20.28 12.20 24.57
C ALA A 182 21.63 12.70 24.01
N PHE A 183 21.62 13.81 23.28
CA PHE A 183 22.80 14.38 22.61
C PHE A 183 23.03 15.84 23.02
N PRO A 184 23.40 16.11 24.28
CA PRO A 184 23.61 17.49 24.75
C PRO A 184 24.79 18.18 24.04
N ASN A 185 25.77 17.42 23.57
CA ASN A 185 26.86 17.93 22.74
C ASN A 185 26.41 18.09 21.27
N LYS A 186 25.97 19.31 20.92
CA LYS A 186 25.54 19.71 19.57
C LYS A 186 26.63 19.65 18.49
N GLY A 187 27.89 19.46 18.88
CA GLY A 187 29.02 19.25 17.98
C GLY A 187 29.28 17.78 17.62
N LYS A 188 28.70 16.82 18.35
CA LYS A 188 28.85 15.40 18.02
C LYS A 188 28.20 15.10 16.66
N PRO A 189 28.87 14.36 15.75
CA PRO A 189 28.27 13.97 14.48
C PRO A 189 27.06 13.05 14.69
N LEU A 190 25.92 13.41 14.10
CA LEU A 190 24.69 12.61 14.08
C LEU A 190 24.34 12.25 12.65
N ILE A 191 24.05 10.97 12.40
CA ILE A 191 23.67 10.45 11.08
C ILE A 191 22.22 10.00 11.18
N LEU A 192 21.33 10.63 10.40
CA LEU A 192 19.89 10.47 10.50
C LEU A 192 19.42 9.51 9.41
N MET A 193 18.74 8.45 9.82
CA MET A 193 18.28 7.38 8.95
C MET A 193 16.76 7.20 9.06
N CYS A 194 16.11 7.01 7.92
CA CYS A 194 14.74 6.47 7.86
C CYS A 194 14.71 5.20 6.99
N ALA A 195 13.55 4.77 6.52
CA ALA A 195 13.44 3.54 5.72
C ALA A 195 14.16 3.64 4.36
N SER A 196 13.98 4.76 3.64
CA SER A 196 14.46 4.94 2.26
C SER A 196 15.35 6.17 2.02
N GLY A 197 15.55 7.02 3.04
CA GLY A 197 16.33 8.27 2.93
C GLY A 197 15.64 9.40 2.18
N GLY A 198 14.92 9.13 1.09
CA GLY A 198 14.41 10.20 0.22
C GLY A 198 15.54 10.93 -0.51
N SER A 199 15.28 12.14 -1.03
CA SER A 199 16.27 12.89 -1.82
C SER A 199 15.98 14.37 -1.89
N MET A 200 17.03 15.19 -1.87
CA MET A 200 16.97 16.63 -2.16
C MET A 200 17.10 16.94 -3.66
N GLU A 201 17.29 15.93 -4.51
CA GLU A 201 17.36 16.14 -5.96
C GLU A 201 15.98 16.43 -6.52
N ALA A 202 15.82 17.61 -7.12
CA ALA A 202 14.63 17.92 -7.90
C ALA A 202 14.58 17.02 -9.15
N LYS A 203 13.47 16.29 -9.35
CA LYS A 203 13.23 15.45 -10.53
C LYS A 203 11.94 15.89 -11.23
N PRO A 204 11.74 15.58 -12.53
CA PRO A 204 10.46 15.81 -13.19
C PRO A 204 9.31 15.19 -12.39
N GLY A 205 8.32 16.00 -11.98
CA GLY A 205 7.21 15.59 -11.11
C GLY A 205 7.49 15.69 -9.60
N ALA A 206 8.71 16.03 -9.18
CA ALA A 206 9.11 16.21 -7.79
C ALA A 206 10.10 17.40 -7.67
N ALA A 207 9.59 18.62 -7.84
CA ALA A 207 10.40 19.85 -7.86
C ALA A 207 11.10 20.14 -6.51
N THR A 208 10.57 19.61 -5.41
CA THR A 208 11.16 19.69 -4.06
C THR A 208 11.79 18.37 -3.63
N GLY A 209 12.21 17.55 -4.60
CA GLY A 209 12.73 16.20 -4.34
C GLY A 209 11.72 15.28 -3.66
N PHE A 210 12.24 14.25 -2.99
CA PHE A 210 11.44 13.25 -2.29
C PHE A 210 11.58 13.41 -0.78
N GLN A 211 10.48 13.85 -0.16
CA GLN A 211 10.41 14.00 1.29
C GLN A 211 10.71 12.69 2.02
N SER A 212 11.36 12.80 3.17
CA SER A 212 11.58 11.66 4.07
C SER A 212 11.62 12.11 5.52
N ARG A 213 11.47 11.13 6.43
CA ARG A 213 11.53 11.40 7.87
C ARG A 213 12.94 11.83 8.30
N SER A 214 13.99 11.24 7.70
CA SER A 214 15.38 11.59 8.01
C SER A 214 15.72 13.01 7.57
N LEU A 215 15.22 13.47 6.42
CA LEU A 215 15.39 14.85 5.95
C LEU A 215 14.72 15.87 6.87
N LYS A 216 13.49 15.57 7.31
CA LYS A 216 12.77 16.38 8.30
C LYS A 216 13.48 16.41 9.65
N ALA A 217 13.96 15.26 10.13
CA ALA A 217 14.75 15.17 11.36
C ALA A 217 16.03 16.05 11.29
N VAL A 218 16.74 16.03 10.16
CA VAL A 218 17.91 16.88 9.93
C VAL A 218 17.56 18.36 10.07
N TYR A 219 16.43 18.78 9.48
CA TYR A 219 15.94 20.15 9.60
C TYR A 219 15.72 20.57 11.06
N TYR A 220 14.97 19.78 11.82
CA TYR A 220 14.66 20.10 13.22
C TYR A 220 15.91 20.16 14.10
N LEU A 221 16.88 19.26 13.89
CA LEU A 221 18.15 19.31 14.63
C LEU A 221 19.01 20.52 14.24
N LYS A 222 19.08 20.86 12.96
CA LYS A 222 19.81 22.08 12.53
C LYS A 222 19.17 23.33 13.13
N LYS A 223 17.84 23.43 13.16
CA LYS A 223 17.11 24.51 13.87
C LYS A 223 17.40 24.51 15.37
N ALA A 224 17.54 23.34 15.99
CA ALA A 224 17.94 23.20 17.39
C ALA A 224 19.43 23.53 17.65
N GLY A 225 20.21 23.85 16.62
CA GLY A 225 21.61 24.29 16.72
C GLY A 225 22.65 23.18 16.59
N TYR A 226 22.27 21.98 16.14
CA TYR A 226 23.23 20.92 15.83
C TYR A 226 23.96 21.22 14.53
N LYS A 227 25.29 21.10 14.55
CA LYS A 227 26.13 21.51 13.41
C LYS A 227 26.48 20.35 12.49
N ASN A 228 26.81 19.20 13.07
CA ASN A 228 27.31 18.03 12.36
C ASN A 228 26.20 16.99 12.17
N VAL A 229 25.19 17.37 11.40
CA VAL A 229 24.01 16.55 11.14
C VAL A 229 24.03 16.07 9.69
N TYR A 230 24.01 14.76 9.50
CA TYR A 230 24.13 14.10 8.20
C TYR A 230 22.85 13.34 7.89
N HIS A 231 22.47 13.35 6.62
CA HIS A 231 21.39 12.54 6.09
C HIS A 231 21.96 11.25 5.48
N LEU A 232 21.42 10.07 5.85
CA LEU A 232 21.83 8.80 5.24
C LEU A 232 21.02 8.50 3.96
N GLU A 233 21.71 8.46 2.83
CA GLU A 233 21.12 8.09 1.54
C GLU A 233 20.61 6.63 1.55
N GLY A 234 19.45 6.38 0.97
CA GLY A 234 18.85 5.05 0.87
C GLY A 234 18.31 4.46 2.18
N GLY A 235 18.58 5.12 3.31
CA GLY A 235 18.07 4.75 4.63
C GLY A 235 18.47 3.33 5.06
N SER A 236 17.65 2.72 5.92
CA SER A 236 17.88 1.36 6.43
C SER A 236 17.88 0.31 5.31
N THR A 237 17.17 0.56 4.22
CA THR A 237 17.09 -0.36 3.07
C THR A 237 18.43 -0.52 2.36
N GLN A 238 19.19 0.57 2.25
CA GLN A 238 20.54 0.54 1.67
C GLN A 238 21.62 0.25 2.71
N TRP A 239 21.36 0.55 3.99
CA TRP A 239 22.27 0.19 5.08
C TRP A 239 22.51 -1.32 5.22
N ALA A 240 21.44 -2.10 5.02
CA ALA A 240 21.44 -3.55 5.16
C ALA A 240 22.06 -4.32 3.97
N LYS A 241 22.41 -3.62 2.90
CA LYS A 241 23.09 -4.20 1.72
C LYS A 241 24.60 -4.11 1.87
#